data_AF-A0A6I1DXU4-F1
#
_entry.id   AF-A0A6I1DXU4-F1
#
_cell.length_a   1.000
_cell.length_b   1.000
_cell.length_c   1.000
_cell.angle_alpha   90.00
_cell.angle_beta   90.00
_cell.angle_gamma   90.00
#
_symmetry.space_group_name_H-M   'P 1'
#
loop_
_entity.id
_entity.type
_entity.pdbx_description
1 polymer ?
#
loop_
_entity_poly.entity_id
_entity_poly.type
_entity_poly.pdbx_seq_one_letter_code
_entity_poly.pdbx_strand_id
1 'polypeptide(L)'
;MILVGVVILFVVGYVYCFFGNPYPRLALMGTDHIKNSEELSILNQQEEGTFYLIKKYKYSKHIWAIGFGGGVDRTDDFYGLGISDGQKKTILPSKFQSVQAYKDLQTQEVYIKCLPYPPYNTYDGYEYYRIEDNKAIAIEGKPYY
;
A
#
# COMPACT_ATOMS: atom_id res chain seq x y z
N MET A 1 -39.46 35.08 4.35
CA MET A 1 -38.05 35.31 4.74
C MET A 1 -37.42 34.13 5.48
N ILE A 2 -38.13 33.46 6.40
CA ILE A 2 -37.60 32.30 7.17
C ILE A 2 -37.27 31.10 6.26
N LEU A 3 -38.12 30.77 5.29
CA LEU A 3 -37.90 29.66 4.36
C LEU A 3 -36.60 29.80 3.54
N VAL A 4 -36.29 31.04 3.12
CA VAL A 4 -35.08 31.34 2.34
C VAL A 4 -33.83 31.19 3.19
N GLY A 5 -33.88 31.60 4.47
CA GLY A 5 -32.77 31.43 5.40
C GLY A 5 -32.44 29.96 5.69
N VAL A 6 -33.47 29.10 5.81
CA VAL A 6 -33.29 27.65 6.05
C VAL A 6 -32.69 26.97 4.82
N VAL A 7 -33.13 27.33 3.61
CA VAL A 7 -32.57 26.78 2.36
C VAL A 7 -31.11 27.20 2.20
N ILE A 8 -30.77 28.45 2.50
CA ILE A 8 -29.37 28.91 2.44
C ILE A 8 -28.50 28.17 3.45
N LEU A 9 -28.97 27.93 4.69
CA LEU A 9 -28.25 27.13 5.68
C LEU A 9 -28.01 25.68 5.22
N PHE A 10 -29.00 25.06 4.59
CA PHE A 10 -28.85 23.72 4.01
C PHE A 10 -27.84 23.70 2.86
N VAL A 11 -27.88 24.68 1.96
CA VAL A 11 -26.93 24.76 0.83
C VAL A 11 -25.51 25.06 1.32
N VAL A 12 -25.34 25.98 2.27
CA VAL A 12 -24.02 26.31 2.84
C VAL A 12 -23.48 25.13 3.65
N GLY A 13 -24.33 24.45 4.43
CA GLY A 13 -23.94 23.23 5.15
C GLY A 13 -23.57 22.09 4.20
N TYR A 14 -24.32 21.91 3.11
CA TYR A 14 -24.02 20.92 2.08
C TYR A 14 -22.70 21.23 1.37
N VAL A 15 -22.51 22.48 0.92
CA VAL A 15 -21.25 22.92 0.32
C VAL A 15 -20.09 22.82 1.32
N TYR A 16 -20.29 23.11 2.61
CA TYR A 16 -19.27 22.92 3.63
C TYR A 16 -18.94 21.44 3.89
N CYS A 17 -19.90 20.51 3.83
CA CYS A 17 -19.58 19.08 3.92
C CYS A 17 -18.81 18.57 2.68
N PHE A 18 -19.05 19.12 1.49
CA PHE A 18 -18.37 18.71 0.26
C PHE A 18 -17.06 19.46 -0.02
N PHE A 19 -16.90 20.69 0.47
CA PHE A 19 -15.76 21.58 0.20
C PHE A 19 -15.06 22.14 1.45
N GLY A 20 -15.61 21.92 2.65
CA GLY A 20 -15.02 22.35 3.92
C GLY A 20 -13.97 21.34 4.38
N ASN A 21 -12.71 21.77 4.28
CA ASN A 21 -11.48 21.01 4.50
C ASN A 21 -11.09 20.04 3.37
N PRO A 22 -10.71 20.56 2.19
CA PRO A 22 -9.63 19.91 1.46
C PRO A 22 -8.44 19.89 2.41
N TYR A 23 -8.15 18.72 2.98
CA TYR A 23 -6.86 18.49 3.63
C TYR A 23 -5.80 19.05 2.68
N PRO A 24 -4.84 19.86 3.15
CA PRO A 24 -3.77 20.30 2.29
C PRO A 24 -3.18 19.03 1.69
N ARG A 25 -3.30 18.88 0.36
CA ARG A 25 -2.63 17.85 -0.42
C ARG A 25 -1.15 18.19 -0.34
N LEU A 26 -0.57 17.98 0.85
CA LEU A 26 0.85 18.03 1.08
C LEU A 26 1.43 17.16 -0.01
N ALA A 27 2.38 17.74 -0.73
CA ALA A 27 3.06 17.13 -1.85
C ALA A 27 3.83 15.89 -1.38
N LEU A 28 3.12 14.81 -1.08
CA LEU A 28 3.63 13.49 -0.75
C LEU A 28 4.18 12.83 -2.04
N MET A 29 4.63 13.61 -3.02
CA MET A 29 5.27 13.09 -4.21
C MET A 29 6.66 12.61 -3.82
N GLY A 30 6.80 11.31 -3.57
CA GLY A 30 8.05 10.74 -3.09
C GLY A 30 8.12 9.23 -3.31
N THR A 31 9.34 8.75 -3.51
CA THR A 31 9.68 7.33 -3.43
C THR A 31 10.72 7.19 -2.34
N ASP A 32 10.32 6.56 -1.24
CA ASP A 32 11.21 6.26 -0.13
C ASP A 32 11.77 4.84 -0.28
N HIS A 33 13.03 4.67 0.10
CA HIS A 33 13.69 3.37 0.18
C HIS A 33 13.99 3.07 1.64
N ILE A 34 13.21 2.17 2.23
CA ILE A 34 13.28 1.82 3.64
C ILE A 34 14.28 0.67 3.80
N LYS A 35 15.38 0.95 4.50
CA LYS A 35 16.38 -0.06 4.86
C LYS A 35 15.90 -0.84 6.08
N ASN A 36 16.26 -2.13 6.19
CA ASN A 36 15.96 -2.98 7.36
C ASN A 36 14.46 -3.02 7.71
N SER A 37 13.60 -3.03 6.69
CA SER A 37 12.16 -3.15 6.91
C SER A 37 11.85 -4.55 7.48
N GLU A 38 10.89 -4.63 8.40
CA GLU A 38 10.50 -5.90 9.02
C GLU A 38 9.97 -6.87 7.97
N GLU A 39 9.28 -6.34 6.96
CA GLU A 39 8.69 -7.10 5.85
C GLU A 39 9.74 -7.81 5.00
N LEU A 40 10.97 -7.31 4.92
CA LEU A 40 12.06 -7.92 4.15
C LEU A 40 13.15 -8.54 5.04
N SER A 41 12.93 -8.60 6.35
CA SER A 41 13.91 -9.10 7.31
C SER A 41 14.39 -10.52 6.98
N ILE A 42 13.46 -11.43 6.68
CA ILE A 42 13.75 -12.82 6.32
C ILE A 42 14.57 -12.91 5.02
N LEU A 43 14.21 -12.11 4.01
CA LEU A 43 14.94 -12.06 2.74
C LEU A 43 16.38 -11.55 2.95
N ASN A 44 16.55 -10.48 3.72
CA ASN A 44 17.87 -9.90 4.03
C ASN A 44 18.75 -10.86 4.84
N GLN A 45 18.16 -11.67 5.72
CA GLN A 45 18.90 -12.69 6.48
C GLN A 45 19.40 -13.83 5.58
N GLN A 46 18.61 -14.27 4.60
CA GLN A 46 19.00 -15.39 3.73
C GLN A 46 20.10 -15.01 2.72
N GLU A 47 19.98 -13.85 2.09
CA GLU A 47 20.85 -13.46 0.96
C GLU A 47 22.11 -12.68 1.38
N GLU A 48 22.35 -12.52 2.70
CA GLU A 48 23.39 -11.64 3.26
C GLU A 48 23.42 -10.23 2.63
N GLY A 49 22.25 -9.80 2.12
CA GLY A 49 22.10 -8.65 1.24
C GLY A 49 21.41 -7.46 1.92
N THR A 50 21.42 -6.32 1.23
CA THR A 50 20.65 -5.14 1.65
C THR A 50 19.54 -4.84 0.64
N PHE A 51 18.41 -5.54 0.74
CA PHE A 51 17.19 -5.18 0.03
C PHE A 51 16.47 -4.05 0.77
N TYR A 52 15.92 -3.12 -0.01
CA TYR A 52 15.13 -2.00 0.48
C TYR A 52 13.67 -2.16 0.08
N LEU A 53 12.76 -1.86 1.00
CA LEU A 53 11.34 -1.73 0.70
C LEU A 53 11.12 -0.36 0.04
N ILE A 54 10.62 -0.38 -1.19
CA ILE A 54 10.23 0.84 -1.90
C ILE A 54 8.84 1.23 -1.39
N LYS A 55 8.67 2.46 -0.92
CA LYS A 55 7.38 3.06 -0.58
C LYS A 55 7.15 4.28 -1.45
N LYS A 56 6.30 4.13 -2.48
CA LYS A 56 5.99 5.19 -3.43
C LYS A 56 4.57 5.70 -3.20
N TYR A 57 4.41 7.00 -2.97
CA TYR A 57 3.07 7.58 -2.86
C TYR A 57 2.28 7.44 -4.15
N LYS A 58 0.98 7.17 -4.02
CA LYS A 58 0.08 6.95 -5.15
C LYS A 58 -1.00 8.03 -5.20
N TYR A 59 -1.81 8.11 -4.16
CA TYR A 59 -2.89 9.08 -4.02
C TYR A 59 -3.42 9.09 -2.59
N SER A 60 -4.18 10.12 -2.24
CA SER A 60 -4.97 10.16 -1.01
C SER A 60 -6.46 10.11 -1.35
N LYS A 61 -7.27 9.44 -0.55
CA LYS A 61 -8.72 9.33 -0.77
C LYS A 61 -9.47 9.62 0.53
N HIS A 62 -10.56 10.39 0.42
CA HIS A 62 -11.52 10.51 1.49
C HIS A 62 -12.28 9.20 1.68
N ILE A 63 -12.30 8.70 2.91
CA ILE A 63 -12.95 7.46 3.31
C ILE A 63 -13.85 7.80 4.48
N TRP A 64 -15.12 7.49 4.30
CA TRP A 64 -16.09 7.49 5.39
C TRP A 64 -16.00 6.16 6.11
N ALA A 65 -15.58 6.17 7.37
CA ALA A 65 -15.52 5.00 8.22
C ALA A 65 -16.69 5.05 9.22
N ILE A 66 -17.49 3.99 9.26
CA ILE A 66 -18.55 3.84 10.27
C ILE A 66 -17.96 3.07 11.45
N GLY A 67 -17.74 3.75 12.58
CA GLY A 67 -17.33 3.13 13.83
C GLY A 67 -18.49 2.93 14.80
N PHE A 68 -18.25 2.19 15.88
CA PHE A 68 -19.23 1.94 16.96
C PHE A 68 -19.73 3.22 17.70
N GLY A 69 -19.15 4.39 17.42
CA GLY A 69 -19.55 5.69 17.99
C GLY A 69 -20.04 6.73 16.98
N GLY A 70 -20.27 6.35 15.70
CA GLY A 70 -20.68 7.26 14.63
C GLY A 70 -19.80 7.18 13.38
N GLY A 71 -20.22 7.87 12.31
CA GLY A 71 -19.44 8.00 11.08
C GLY A 71 -18.33 9.04 11.24
N VAL A 72 -17.10 8.67 10.90
CA VAL A 72 -15.93 9.56 10.88
C VAL A 72 -15.42 9.64 9.46
N ASP A 73 -15.27 10.86 8.95
CA ASP A 73 -14.59 11.12 7.69
C ASP A 73 -13.08 11.25 7.95
N ARG A 74 -12.28 10.44 7.24
CA ARG A 74 -10.82 10.58 7.25
C ARG A 74 -10.25 10.55 5.84
N THR A 75 -9.08 11.15 5.66
CA THR A 75 -8.34 11.07 4.41
C THR A 75 -7.20 10.07 4.60
N ASP A 76 -7.22 8.98 3.84
CA ASP A 76 -6.18 7.95 3.92
C ASP A 76 -5.22 8.10 2.74
N ASP A 77 -3.92 7.96 3.01
CA ASP A 77 -2.86 7.94 2.01
C ASP A 77 -2.59 6.51 1.54
N PHE A 78 -2.50 6.34 0.23
CA PHE A 78 -2.24 5.06 -0.42
C PHE A 78 -0.85 5.07 -1.05
N TYR A 79 -0.11 3.99 -0.79
CA TYR A 79 1.27 3.81 -1.25
C TYR A 79 1.41 2.54 -2.08
N GLY A 80 2.16 2.62 -3.17
CA GLY A 80 2.68 1.47 -3.88
C GLY A 80 3.96 0.97 -3.23
N LEU A 81 3.96 -0.28 -2.80
CA LEU A 81 5.10 -0.99 -2.23
C LEU A 81 5.79 -1.86 -3.29
N GLY A 82 7.10 -1.98 -3.17
CA GLY A 82 7.97 -2.77 -4.04
C GLY A 82 9.31 -3.06 -3.38
N ILE A 83 10.28 -3.61 -4.12
CA ILE A 83 11.61 -3.98 -3.60
C ILE A 83 12.69 -3.45 -4.53
N SER A 84 13.76 -2.90 -3.95
CA SER A 84 14.99 -2.58 -4.67
C SER A 84 16.20 -3.29 -4.07
N ASP A 85 17.24 -3.46 -4.87
CA ASP A 85 18.53 -4.01 -4.44
C ASP A 85 19.33 -3.02 -3.57
N GLY A 86 20.54 -3.44 -3.20
CA GLY A 86 21.48 -2.62 -2.42
C GLY A 86 21.91 -1.31 -3.09
N GLN A 87 21.75 -1.21 -4.42
CA GLN A 87 22.04 -0.02 -5.22
C GLN A 87 20.78 0.83 -5.48
N LYS A 88 19.66 0.51 -4.81
CA LYS A 88 18.33 1.13 -4.98
C LYS A 88 17.74 0.93 -6.38
N LYS A 89 18.24 -0.02 -7.16
CA LYS A 89 17.64 -0.42 -8.44
C LYS A 89 16.41 -1.27 -8.16
N THR A 90 15.29 -0.93 -8.78
CA THR A 90 14.03 -1.67 -8.62
C THR A 90 14.15 -3.11 -9.12
N ILE A 91 13.86 -4.06 -8.24
CA ILE A 91 13.74 -5.49 -8.53
C ILE A 91 12.27 -5.87 -8.70
N LEU A 92 11.43 -5.39 -7.78
CA LEU A 92 10.00 -5.58 -7.78
C LEU A 92 9.32 -4.20 -7.86
N PRO A 93 8.47 -3.93 -8.87
CA PRO A 93 7.87 -2.63 -9.07
C PRO A 93 6.99 -2.21 -7.89
N SER A 94 6.99 -0.91 -7.58
CA SER A 94 6.22 -0.33 -6.48
C SER A 94 4.71 -0.19 -6.80
N LYS A 95 4.05 -1.32 -7.07
CA LYS A 95 2.63 -1.38 -7.49
C LYS A 95 1.69 -2.01 -6.46
N PHE A 96 2.22 -2.56 -5.37
CA PHE A 96 1.47 -3.39 -4.42
C PHE A 96 0.97 -2.59 -3.21
N GLN A 97 -0.10 -3.03 -2.58
CA GLN A 97 -0.58 -2.54 -1.29
C GLN A 97 0.26 -3.07 -0.13
N SER A 98 0.67 -4.33 -0.21
CA SER A 98 1.54 -4.99 0.75
C SER A 98 2.61 -5.79 0.02
N VAL A 99 3.81 -5.87 0.61
CA VAL A 99 4.93 -6.69 0.16
C VAL A 99 5.56 -7.27 1.41
N GLN A 100 5.67 -8.59 1.50
CA GLN A 100 6.26 -9.26 2.66
C GLN A 100 6.98 -10.53 2.25
N ALA A 101 8.19 -10.71 2.78
CA ALA A 101 8.97 -11.93 2.66
C ALA A 101 8.44 -12.98 3.65
N TYR A 102 8.31 -14.20 3.16
CA TYR A 102 7.93 -15.37 3.94
C TYR A 102 8.86 -16.51 3.60
N LYS A 103 9.05 -17.40 4.57
CA LYS A 103 9.80 -18.64 4.40
C LYS A 103 8.81 -19.79 4.28
N ASP A 104 8.93 -20.59 3.23
CA ASP A 104 8.16 -21.82 3.08
C ASP A 104 8.63 -22.84 4.12
N LEU A 105 7.70 -23.45 4.85
CA LEU A 105 8.06 -24.39 5.92
C LEU A 105 8.58 -25.72 5.37
N GLN A 106 8.14 -26.14 4.19
CA GLN A 106 8.51 -27.42 3.58
C GLN A 106 9.82 -27.31 2.81
N THR A 107 9.95 -26.31 1.94
CA THR A 107 11.14 -26.15 1.09
C THR A 107 12.22 -25.31 1.74
N GLN A 108 11.90 -24.59 2.82
CA GLN A 108 12.76 -23.58 3.46
C GLN A 108 13.14 -22.42 2.53
N GLU A 109 12.51 -22.32 1.35
CA GLU A 109 12.75 -21.24 0.39
C GLU A 109 12.04 -19.96 0.83
N VAL A 110 12.67 -18.81 0.56
CA VAL A 110 12.06 -17.50 0.81
C VAL A 110 11.39 -16.98 -0.45
N TYR A 111 10.14 -16.57 -0.31
CA TYR A 111 9.34 -15.95 -1.36
C TYR A 111 8.74 -14.65 -0.85
N ILE A 112 8.35 -13.80 -1.79
CA ILE A 112 7.73 -12.51 -1.55
C ILE A 112 6.23 -12.63 -1.87
N LYS A 113 5.42 -12.45 -0.85
CA LYS A 113 3.96 -12.36 -0.95
C LYS A 113 3.58 -10.89 -1.14
N CYS A 114 2.84 -10.60 -2.20
CA CYS A 114 2.44 -9.26 -2.56
C CYS A 114 0.93 -9.15 -2.71
N LEU A 115 0.30 -8.12 -2.13
CA LEU A 115 -1.11 -7.81 -2.37
C LEU A 115 -1.23 -6.72 -3.43
N PRO A 116 -1.68 -6.99 -4.67
CA PRO A 116 -1.97 -5.94 -5.64
C PRO A 116 -3.14 -5.05 -5.21
N TYR A 117 -3.29 -3.89 -5.86
CA TYR A 117 -4.53 -3.11 -5.75
C TYR A 117 -5.65 -3.79 -6.54
N PRO A 118 -6.92 -3.71 -6.09
CA PRO A 118 -8.07 -4.17 -6.88
C PRO A 118 -8.07 -3.58 -8.29
N PRO A 119 -8.54 -4.33 -9.30
CA PRO A 119 -9.08 -5.70 -9.21
C PRO A 119 -8.00 -6.76 -9.00
N TYR A 120 -8.31 -7.78 -8.19
CA TYR A 120 -7.39 -8.89 -7.91
C TYR A 120 -7.47 -9.92 -9.04
N ASN A 121 -6.31 -10.44 -9.47
CA ASN A 121 -6.20 -11.37 -10.60
C ASN A 121 -5.96 -12.82 -10.17
N THR A 122 -5.81 -13.09 -8.87
CA THR A 122 -5.53 -14.43 -8.32
C THR A 122 -6.60 -14.87 -7.34
N TYR A 123 -6.73 -16.18 -7.13
CA TYR A 123 -7.78 -16.78 -6.30
C TYR A 123 -7.75 -16.31 -4.84
N ASP A 124 -6.55 -16.20 -4.25
CA ASP A 124 -6.37 -15.67 -2.89
C ASP A 124 -6.12 -14.16 -2.86
N GLY A 125 -6.07 -13.52 -4.03
CA GLY A 125 -5.81 -12.11 -4.23
C GLY A 125 -4.34 -11.69 -4.13
N TYR A 126 -3.39 -12.61 -3.92
CA TYR A 126 -1.96 -12.31 -3.81
C TYR A 126 -1.17 -12.70 -5.07
N GLU A 127 -0.08 -11.98 -5.33
CA GLU A 127 0.96 -12.35 -6.29
C GLU A 127 2.20 -12.83 -5.50
N TYR A 128 2.79 -13.95 -5.92
CA TYR A 128 3.96 -14.54 -5.26
C TYR A 128 5.19 -14.45 -6.17
N TYR A 129 6.34 -14.10 -5.59
CA TYR A 129 7.59 -13.94 -6.31
C TYR A 129 8.74 -14.62 -5.60
N ARG A 130 9.70 -15.15 -6.35
CA ARG A 130 11.03 -15.52 -5.85
C ARG A 130 12.04 -14.47 -6.31
N ILE A 131 13.05 -14.20 -5.49
CA ILE A 131 14.17 -13.36 -5.91
C ILE A 131 15.29 -14.28 -6.38
N GLU A 132 15.67 -14.16 -7.65
CA GLU A 132 16.82 -14.87 -8.23
C GLU A 132 17.63 -13.89 -9.06
N ASP A 133 18.96 -13.88 -8.90
CA ASP A 133 19.88 -12.99 -9.64
C ASP A 133 19.44 -11.51 -9.63
N ASN A 134 18.98 -11.01 -8.47
CA ASN A 134 18.42 -9.66 -8.30
C ASN A 134 17.21 -9.36 -9.22
N LYS A 135 16.40 -10.36 -9.53
CA LYS A 135 15.15 -10.23 -10.28
C LYS A 135 14.00 -10.90 -9.52
N ALA A 136 12.84 -10.26 -9.56
CA ALA A 136 11.61 -10.88 -9.06
C ALA A 136 11.01 -11.75 -10.16
N ILE A 137 10.89 -13.05 -9.90
CA ILE A 137 10.31 -14.04 -10.80
C ILE A 137 8.98 -14.49 -10.21
N ALA A 138 7.91 -14.33 -10.98
CA ALA A 138 6.57 -14.72 -10.53
C ALA A 138 6.46 -16.25 -10.39
N ILE A 139 5.76 -16.70 -9.35
CA ILE A 139 5.51 -18.12 -9.07
C ILE A 139 4.01 -18.38 -9.25
N GLU A 140 3.66 -19.43 -10.01
CA GLU A 140 2.26 -19.76 -10.33
C GLU A 140 1.53 -20.56 -9.23
N GLY A 141 2.25 -21.00 -8.19
CA GLY A 141 1.71 -21.77 -7.07
C GLY A 141 1.76 -21.01 -5.74
N LYS A 142 0.75 -21.23 -4.90
CA LYS A 142 0.76 -20.73 -3.51
C LYS A 142 1.74 -21.56 -2.67
N PRO A 143 2.79 -20.95 -2.12
CA PRO A 143 3.71 -21.64 -1.21
C PRO A 143 3.03 -21.99 0.13
N TYR A 144 3.56 -22.99 0.82
CA TYR A 144 3.04 -23.43 2.12
C TYR A 144 3.75 -22.64 3.23
N TYR A 145 3.02 -21.67 3.78
CA TYR A 145 3.43 -20.86 4.93
C TYR A 145 3.05 -21.50 6.26
#